data_AF-A0A6B3GFW4-F1
#
_entry.id   AF-A0A6B3GFW4-F1
#
_cell.length_a   1.000
_cell.length_b   1.000
_cell.length_c   1.000
_cell.angle_alpha   90.00
_cell.angle_beta   90.00
_cell.angle_gamma   90.00
#
_symmetry.space_group_name_H-M   'P 1'
#
loop_
_entity.id
_entity.type
_entity.pdbx_description
1 polymer ?
#
loop_
_entity_poly.entity_id
_entity_poly.type
_entity_poly.pdbx_seq_one_letter_code
_entity_poly.pdbx_strand_id
1 'polypeptide(L)'
;IYLSGWQVAADANLAGHTYPDQSLYPANSVPSVVRRINNALLRADQIATAEDAGDTTDYLAPIVADAEAGFGGPLNAFELTKAMIEAGAAGIHYEDQLASEKKCGHLGGK
;
A
#
# COMPACT_ATOMS: atom_id res chain seq x y z
N ILE A 1 7.00 -1.93 -8.12
CA ILE A 1 5.51 -1.98 -8.07
C ILE A 1 5.01 -0.73 -7.36
N TYR A 2 4.00 -0.06 -7.91
CA TYR A 2 3.33 1.05 -7.23
C TYR A 2 2.01 0.58 -6.63
N LEU A 3 1.75 0.95 -5.38
CA LEU A 3 0.50 0.62 -4.68
C LEU A 3 -0.21 1.92 -4.30
N SER A 4 -1.28 2.22 -5.04
CA SER A 4 -2.06 3.45 -4.92
C SER A 4 -3.11 3.37 -3.80
N GLY A 5 -3.18 4.41 -2.96
CA GLY A 5 -4.24 4.56 -1.95
C GLY A 5 -5.62 4.70 -2.58
N TRP A 6 -5.70 5.39 -3.73
CA TRP A 6 -6.93 5.50 -4.53
C TRP A 6 -7.48 4.14 -4.96
N GLN A 7 -6.61 3.23 -5.43
CA GLN A 7 -7.05 1.88 -5.85
C GLN A 7 -7.48 1.03 -4.65
N VAL A 8 -6.82 1.21 -3.49
CA VAL A 8 -7.24 0.57 -2.25
C VAL A 8 -8.62 1.07 -1.81
N ALA A 9 -8.85 2.39 -1.84
CA ALA A 9 -10.17 2.97 -1.57
C ALA A 9 -11.24 2.41 -2.51
N ALA A 10 -10.93 2.29 -3.80
CA ALA A 10 -11.88 1.85 -4.81
C ALA A 10 -12.30 0.37 -4.65
N ASP A 11 -11.34 -0.55 -4.43
CA ASP A 11 -11.62 -1.98 -4.65
C ASP A 11 -10.76 -2.96 -3.82
N ALA A 12 -9.94 -2.49 -2.87
CA ALA A 12 -9.04 -3.40 -2.13
C ALA A 12 -8.84 -3.05 -0.64
N ASN A 13 -9.77 -2.29 -0.05
CA ASN A 13 -9.70 -1.92 1.36
C ASN A 13 -10.43 -2.91 2.28
N LEU A 14 -10.09 -2.83 3.57
CA LEU A 14 -10.59 -3.75 4.59
C LEU A 14 -12.01 -3.43 5.09
N ALA A 15 -12.63 -2.32 4.65
CA ALA A 15 -14.04 -2.07 4.93
C ALA A 15 -14.97 -2.83 3.99
N GLY A 16 -14.46 -3.36 2.87
CA GLY A 16 -15.27 -4.08 1.89
C GLY A 16 -16.24 -3.20 1.10
N HIS A 17 -16.01 -1.88 1.07
CA HIS A 17 -16.82 -0.92 0.33
C HIS A 17 -15.96 -0.16 -0.68
N THR A 18 -16.60 0.25 -1.78
CA THR A 18 -16.00 1.20 -2.72
C THR A 18 -16.06 2.60 -2.14
N TYR A 19 -14.89 3.24 -1.99
CA TYR A 19 -14.76 4.62 -1.53
C TYR A 19 -14.08 5.50 -2.58
N PRO A 20 -14.37 6.82 -2.59
CA PRO A 20 -13.49 7.80 -3.22
C PRO A 20 -12.18 7.95 -2.42
N ASP A 21 -11.15 8.51 -3.07
CA ASP A 21 -9.84 8.79 -2.47
C ASP A 21 -9.89 10.00 -1.52
N GLN A 22 -10.36 9.73 -0.30
CA GLN A 22 -10.57 10.70 0.79
C GLN A 22 -10.25 10.12 2.18
N SER A 23 -9.29 9.18 2.29
CA SER A 23 -8.89 8.55 3.56
C SER A 23 -10.02 7.90 4.39
N LEU A 24 -11.10 7.44 3.74
CA LEU A 24 -12.27 6.89 4.43
C LEU A 24 -12.08 5.44 4.91
N TYR A 25 -11.13 4.72 4.32
CA TYR A 25 -10.94 3.31 4.60
C TYR A 25 -10.06 3.09 5.85
N PRO A 26 -10.12 1.91 6.51
CA PRO A 26 -9.28 1.58 7.65
C PRO A 26 -7.78 1.70 7.33
N ALA A 27 -7.01 2.42 8.15
CA ALA A 27 -5.60 2.76 7.89
C ALA A 27 -4.68 1.54 7.66
N ASN A 28 -5.07 0.35 8.13
CA ASN A 28 -4.34 -0.90 7.89
C ASN A 28 -4.62 -1.55 6.52
N SER A 29 -5.42 -0.92 5.66
CA SER A 29 -5.78 -1.45 4.34
C SER A 29 -4.57 -1.50 3.40
N VAL A 30 -3.84 -0.40 3.23
CA VAL A 30 -2.65 -0.39 2.36
C VAL A 30 -1.59 -1.39 2.84
N PRO A 31 -1.20 -1.44 4.14
CA PRO A 31 -0.29 -2.48 4.63
C PRO A 31 -0.75 -3.92 4.33
N SER A 32 -2.06 -4.19 4.39
CA SER A 32 -2.60 -5.51 4.05
C SER A 32 -2.39 -5.86 2.57
N VAL A 33 -2.52 -4.88 1.68
CA VAL A 33 -2.31 -5.05 0.24
C VAL A 33 -0.82 -5.18 -0.08
N VAL A 34 0.06 -4.43 0.60
CA VAL A 34 1.53 -4.61 0.49
C VAL A 34 1.90 -6.06 0.79
N ARG A 35 1.43 -6.59 1.93
CA ARG A 35 1.68 -7.98 2.32
C ARG A 35 1.12 -8.97 1.29
N ARG A 36 -0.07 -8.72 0.77
CA ARG A 36 -0.69 -9.55 -0.28
C ARG A 36 0.17 -9.61 -1.54
N ILE A 37 0.69 -8.47 -2.01
CA ILE A 37 1.55 -8.40 -3.19
C ILE A 37 2.85 -9.17 -2.93
N ASN A 38 3.54 -8.91 -1.81
CA ASN A 38 4.76 -9.65 -1.47
C ASN A 38 4.53 -11.17 -1.40
N ASN A 39 3.42 -11.62 -0.81
CA ASN A 39 3.09 -13.05 -0.78
C ASN A 39 2.84 -13.63 -2.18
N ALA A 40 2.25 -12.87 -3.10
CA ALA A 40 2.06 -13.30 -4.48
C ALA A 40 3.40 -13.43 -5.22
N LEU A 41 4.31 -12.47 -5.03
CA LEU A 41 5.66 -12.50 -5.62
C LEU A 41 6.49 -13.65 -5.04
N LEU A 42 6.43 -13.87 -3.72
CA LEU A 42 7.07 -15.02 -3.06
C LEU A 42 6.55 -16.35 -3.60
N ARG A 43 5.25 -16.44 -3.90
CA ARG A 43 4.71 -17.66 -4.52
C ARG A 43 5.24 -17.85 -5.94
N ALA A 44 5.36 -16.79 -6.72
CA ALA A 44 5.92 -16.85 -8.07
C ALA A 44 7.39 -17.31 -8.03
N ASP A 45 8.20 -16.74 -7.13
CA ASP A 45 9.59 -17.14 -6.87
C ASP A 45 9.73 -18.63 -6.50
N GLN A 46 8.85 -19.12 -5.61
CA GLN A 46 8.84 -20.52 -5.21
C GLN A 46 8.50 -21.48 -6.36
N ILE A 47 7.57 -21.08 -7.24
CA ILE A 47 7.19 -21.87 -8.41
C ILE A 47 8.36 -21.92 -9.39
N ALA A 48 8.95 -20.77 -9.72
CA ALA A 48 10.11 -20.68 -10.61
C ALA A 48 11.28 -21.53 -10.11
N THR A 49 11.62 -21.41 -8.82
CA THR A 49 12.67 -22.22 -8.18
C THR A 49 12.41 -23.72 -8.29
N ALA A 50 11.14 -24.14 -8.20
CA ALA A 50 10.76 -25.55 -8.26
C ALA A 50 10.73 -26.10 -9.70
N GLU A 51 10.39 -25.28 -10.69
CA GLU A 51 10.21 -25.69 -12.09
C GLU A 51 11.47 -25.52 -12.95
N ASP A 52 12.26 -24.46 -12.71
CA ASP A 52 13.48 -24.14 -13.44
C ASP A 52 14.57 -23.56 -12.51
N ALA A 53 15.52 -24.40 -12.11
CA ALA A 53 16.66 -24.00 -11.28
C ALA A 53 17.62 -23.00 -11.98
N GLY A 54 17.42 -22.70 -13.27
CA GLY A 54 18.17 -21.70 -14.03
C GLY A 54 17.48 -20.33 -14.12
N ASP A 55 16.27 -20.15 -13.59
CA ASP A 55 15.60 -18.85 -13.58
C ASP A 55 16.38 -17.85 -12.71
N THR A 56 16.73 -16.70 -13.29
CA THR A 56 17.47 -15.62 -12.63
C THR A 56 16.61 -14.37 -12.42
N THR A 57 15.30 -14.47 -12.64
CA THR A 57 14.34 -13.39 -12.47
C THR A 57 14.29 -12.94 -11.00
N ASP A 58 14.41 -11.63 -10.77
CA ASP A 58 14.13 -11.04 -9.46
C ASP A 58 12.63 -10.81 -9.29
N TYR A 59 11.96 -11.76 -8.63
CA TYR A 59 10.53 -11.70 -8.39
C TYR A 59 10.14 -10.66 -7.32
N LEU A 60 11.02 -10.33 -6.36
CA LEU A 60 10.68 -9.44 -5.24
C LEU A 60 10.92 -7.97 -5.60
N ALA A 61 10.27 -7.52 -6.68
CA ALA A 61 10.31 -6.14 -7.12
C ALA A 61 9.88 -5.18 -6.00
N PRO A 62 10.61 -4.07 -5.76
CA PRO A 62 10.34 -3.17 -4.65
C PRO A 62 8.96 -2.52 -4.78
N ILE A 63 8.22 -2.45 -3.67
CA ILE A 63 6.91 -1.80 -3.59
C ILE A 63 7.08 -0.38 -3.04
N VAL A 64 6.66 0.62 -3.81
CA VAL A 64 6.46 1.99 -3.32
C VAL A 64 4.96 2.16 -3.05
N ALA A 65 4.60 2.38 -1.79
CA ALA A 65 3.21 2.39 -1.33
C ALA A 65 2.73 3.78 -0.85
N ASP A 66 1.45 4.02 -1.02
CA ASP A 66 0.78 5.26 -0.62
C ASP A 66 0.41 5.24 0.87
N ALA A 67 0.94 6.19 1.65
CA ALA A 67 0.60 6.38 3.06
C ALA A 67 -0.38 7.55 3.28
N GLU A 68 -0.91 8.13 2.19
CA GLU A 68 -1.82 9.27 2.18
C GLU A 68 -1.28 10.42 3.05
N ALA A 69 -2.16 11.07 3.83
CA ALA A 69 -1.81 12.07 4.83
C ALA A 69 -1.51 11.45 6.22
N GLY A 70 -1.22 10.14 6.29
CA GLY A 70 -0.88 9.45 7.54
C GLY A 70 -2.05 9.17 8.49
N PHE A 71 -3.29 9.32 8.03
CA PHE A 71 -4.52 8.95 8.75
C PHE A 71 -4.69 9.62 10.13
N GLY A 72 -4.08 10.79 10.35
CA GLY A 72 -4.21 11.54 11.58
C GLY A 72 -2.97 12.36 11.89
N GLY A 73 -2.49 12.26 13.13
CA GLY A 73 -1.30 12.97 13.59
C GLY A 73 -0.01 12.16 13.46
N PRO A 74 1.10 12.65 14.03
CA PRO A 74 2.41 11.99 13.94
C PRO A 74 2.42 10.54 14.43
N LEU A 75 1.62 10.20 15.45
CA LEU A 75 1.53 8.82 15.95
C LEU A 75 0.80 7.88 14.98
N ASN A 76 -0.20 8.38 14.25
CA ASN A 76 -0.87 7.61 13.20
C ASN A 76 0.10 7.33 12.05
N ALA A 77 0.86 8.34 11.61
CA ALA A 77 1.89 8.19 10.60
C ALA A 77 3.01 7.23 11.06
N PHE A 78 3.40 7.27 12.33
CA PHE A 78 4.38 6.35 12.89
C PHE A 78 3.91 4.89 12.81
N GLU A 79 2.71 4.59 13.31
CA GLU A 79 2.17 3.23 13.28
C GLU A 79 1.91 2.74 11.85
N LEU A 80 1.46 3.63 10.95
CA LEU A 80 1.32 3.30 9.53
C LEU A 80 2.68 2.95 8.90
N THR A 81 3.72 3.75 9.15
CA THR A 81 5.08 3.47 8.66
C THR A 81 5.56 2.11 9.14
N LYS A 82 5.37 1.82 10.44
CA LYS A 82 5.73 0.51 11.01
C LYS A 82 4.99 -0.63 10.32
N ALA A 83 3.66 -0.51 10.13
CA ALA A 83 2.86 -1.53 9.46
C ALA A 83 3.29 -1.74 7.99
N MET A 84 3.69 -0.68 7.28
CA MET A 84 4.23 -0.76 5.92
C MET A 84 5.57 -1.49 5.86
N ILE A 85 6.48 -1.20 6.81
CA ILE A 85 7.77 -1.90 6.94
C ILE A 85 7.53 -3.38 7.23
N GLU A 86 6.68 -3.71 8.20
CA GLU A 86 6.32 -5.09 8.55
C GLU A 86 5.64 -5.85 7.40
N ALA A 87 4.95 -5.15 6.51
CA ALA A 87 4.35 -5.73 5.31
C ALA A 87 5.36 -5.92 4.16
N GLY A 88 6.54 -5.30 4.25
CA GLY A 88 7.61 -5.39 3.25
C GLY A 88 7.53 -4.33 2.15
N ALA A 89 7.04 -3.12 2.45
CA ALA A 89 7.17 -1.99 1.52
C ALA A 89 8.65 -1.57 1.41
N ALA A 90 9.12 -1.26 0.20
CA ALA A 90 10.46 -0.75 -0.04
C ALA A 90 10.57 0.78 0.10
N GLY A 91 9.45 1.47 -0.13
CA GLY A 91 9.32 2.91 0.10
C GLY A 91 7.86 3.27 0.33
N ILE A 92 7.65 4.40 1.01
CA ILE A 92 6.31 4.97 1.21
C ILE A 92 6.34 6.47 0.92
N HIS A 93 5.21 7.03 0.52
CA HIS A 93 5.06 8.48 0.36
C HIS A 93 3.96 9.04 1.26
N TYR A 94 4.22 10.21 1.82
CA TYR A 94 3.26 11.03 2.58
C TYR A 94 2.96 12.32 1.81
N GLU A 95 1.79 12.87 2.04
CA GLU A 95 1.40 14.20 1.55
C GLU A 95 1.06 15.15 2.71
N ASP A 96 1.22 16.45 2.48
CA ASP A 96 1.05 17.53 3.45
C ASP A 96 -0.41 18.03 3.56
N GLN A 97 -1.38 17.17 3.26
CA GLN A 97 -2.80 17.47 3.41
C GLN A 97 -3.28 17.25 4.85
N LEU A 98 -4.39 17.89 5.22
CA LEU A 98 -5.11 17.57 6.46
C LEU A 98 -5.80 16.21 6.31
N ALA A 99 -5.42 15.20 7.11
CA ALA A 99 -5.93 13.84 6.99
C ALA A 99 -7.46 13.71 7.05
N SER A 100 -8.14 14.54 7.86
CA SER A 100 -9.61 14.54 7.94
C SER A 100 -10.31 15.07 6.69
N GLU A 101 -9.57 15.77 5.82
CA GLU A 101 -10.07 16.36 4.57
C GLU A 101 -9.19 15.98 3.38
N LYS A 102 -8.46 14.86 3.47
CA LYS A 102 -7.60 14.37 2.40
C LYS A 102 -8.38 14.22 1.11
N LYS A 103 -7.77 14.56 -0.02
CA LYS A 103 -8.31 14.33 -1.37
C LYS A 103 -7.24 13.72 -2.27
N CYS A 104 -7.70 13.09 -3.35
CA CYS A 104 -6.85 12.83 -4.51
C CYS A 104 -6.16 14.11 -4.98
N GLY A 105 -4.91 14.02 -5.43
CA GLY A 105 -4.12 15.16 -5.90
C GLY A 105 -4.77 15.99 -7.03
N HIS A 106 -5.71 15.38 -7.77
CA HIS A 106 -6.43 15.97 -8.89
C HIS A 106 -7.90 16.33 -8.60
N LEU A 107 -8.35 16.22 -7.35
CA LEU A 107 -9.66 16.72 -6.91
C LEU A 107 -9.54 18.14 -6.34
N GLY A 108 -10.63 18.90 -6.41
CA GLY A 108 -10.74 20.20 -5.73
C GLY A 108 -10.98 20.04 -4.22
N GLY A 109 -10.76 21.12 -3.46
CA GLY A 109 -11.01 21.15 -2.01
C GLY A 109 -9.95 20.44 -1.16
N LYS A 110 -8.67 20.61 -1.53
CA LYS A 110 -7.50 20.24 -0.74
C LYS A 110 -7.16 21.34 0.26
#